data_AF-A0A7W1E465-F1
#
_entry.id   AF-A0A7W1E465-F1
#
_cell.length_a   1.000
_cell.length_b   1.000
_cell.length_c   1.000
_cell.angle_alpha   90.00
_cell.angle_beta   90.00
_cell.angle_gamma   90.00
#
_symmetry.space_group_name_H-M   'P 1'
#
loop_
_entity.id
_entity.type
_entity.pdbx_description
1 polymer ?
#
loop_
_entity_poly.entity_id
_entity_poly.type
_entity_poly.pdbx_seq_one_letter_code
_entity_poly.pdbx_strand_id
1 'polypeptide(L)'
;IVHSFWPPRFAGKRDVFPNRETRLWFKAEEAGEYPGQCTEFCGLQHARMAFRVRAQTPEEFQTWVSHMQTLGAKPAGAAAVTDSVRTASVGAKVQAHQQLRPRIDARQNAAGRDSGSTISPPVPPQDPAYAAGEKLFQAKGCVGCHSLNAVNAPKGMIGPNLANVGGRSYIGAGSFKNTDENLSRWIQNPQAMKVGVLMPNLGVTAAEAKSLVAYLRAHQ
;
A
#
# COMPACT_ATOMS: atom_id res chain seq x y z
N ILE A 1 -4.78 25.07 -1.86
CA ILE A 1 -3.36 25.18 -1.49
C ILE A 1 -2.51 24.69 -2.66
N VAL A 2 -1.30 25.22 -2.84
CA VAL A 2 -0.37 24.76 -3.88
C VAL A 2 0.47 23.61 -3.31
N HIS A 3 0.80 22.63 -4.14
CA HIS A 3 1.78 21.58 -3.84
C HIS A 3 2.88 21.59 -4.90
N SER A 4 3.87 20.71 -4.79
CA SER A 4 4.84 20.50 -5.87
C SER A 4 5.27 19.05 -5.93
N PHE A 5 5.15 18.43 -7.10
CA PHE A 5 5.60 17.07 -7.35
C PHE A 5 7.10 17.08 -7.65
N TRP A 6 7.91 16.49 -6.77
CA TRP A 6 9.35 16.37 -6.98
C TRP A 6 9.85 14.93 -6.85
N PRO A 7 10.21 14.29 -7.97
CA PRO A 7 10.93 13.04 -8.00
C PRO A 7 12.44 13.28 -8.28
N PRO A 8 13.26 13.55 -7.25
CA PRO A 8 14.61 14.10 -7.42
C PRO A 8 15.57 13.25 -8.25
N ARG A 9 15.32 11.93 -8.37
CA ARG A 9 16.16 11.02 -9.16
C ARG A 9 15.87 11.09 -10.66
N PHE A 10 14.79 11.76 -11.08
CA PHE A 10 14.34 11.74 -12.46
C PHE A 10 14.20 13.12 -13.09
N ALA A 11 13.75 14.12 -12.32
CA ALA A 11 13.53 15.45 -12.87
C ALA A 11 13.51 16.54 -11.79
N GLY A 12 13.57 17.80 -12.25
CA GLY A 12 13.23 18.96 -11.44
C GLY A 12 11.79 18.91 -10.94
N LYS A 13 11.47 19.75 -9.94
CA LYS A 13 10.13 19.83 -9.36
C LYS A 13 9.13 20.45 -10.34
N ARG A 14 7.85 20.08 -10.21
CA ARG A 14 6.74 20.76 -10.89
C ARG A 14 5.64 21.11 -9.90
N ASP A 15 5.34 22.38 -9.81
CA ASP A 15 4.28 22.90 -8.93
C ASP A 15 2.89 22.46 -9.42
N VAL A 16 2.03 22.10 -8.47
CA VAL A 16 0.66 21.63 -8.67
C VAL A 16 -0.28 22.72 -8.15
N PHE A 17 -0.87 23.46 -9.08
CA PHE A 17 -1.82 24.53 -8.77
C PHE A 17 -3.26 24.01 -8.79
N PRO A 18 -4.13 24.49 -7.87
CA PRO A 18 -5.56 24.28 -8.02
C PRO A 18 -6.05 24.80 -9.38
N ASN A 19 -6.91 24.01 -10.04
CA ASN A 19 -7.59 24.38 -11.29
C ASN A 19 -6.67 24.68 -12.49
N ARG A 20 -5.42 24.22 -12.48
CA ARG A 20 -4.52 24.31 -13.65
C ARG A 20 -3.82 22.99 -13.87
N GLU A 21 -3.69 22.61 -15.14
CA GLU A 21 -2.89 21.47 -15.51
C GLU A 21 -1.44 21.90 -15.74
N THR A 22 -0.52 21.15 -15.15
CA THR A 22 0.93 21.28 -15.40
C THR A 22 1.50 19.92 -15.74
N ARG A 23 2.44 19.86 -16.68
CA ARG A 23 3.04 18.61 -17.14
C ARG A 23 4.53 18.55 -16.80
N LEU A 24 5.00 17.35 -16.48
CA LEU A 24 6.40 17.00 -16.31
C LEU A 24 6.62 15.66 -17.03
N TRP A 25 7.73 15.53 -17.74
CA TRP A 25 8.15 14.24 -18.30
C TRP A 25 9.47 13.83 -17.66
N PHE A 26 9.62 12.52 -17.45
CA PHE A 26 10.89 11.89 -17.14
C PHE A 26 10.83 10.43 -17.57
N LYS A 27 12.00 9.78 -17.64
CA LYS A 27 12.13 8.35 -17.92
C LYS A 27 12.91 7.71 -16.77
N ALA A 28 12.39 6.62 -16.21
CA ALA A 28 13.15 5.79 -15.29
C ALA A 28 13.89 4.73 -16.10
N GLU A 29 15.23 4.76 -16.10
CA GLU A 29 16.06 3.81 -16.84
C GLU A 29 16.33 2.53 -16.06
N GLU A 30 16.25 2.61 -14.73
CA GLU A 30 16.51 1.50 -13.81
C GLU A 30 15.28 1.19 -12.98
N ALA A 31 14.92 -0.10 -12.91
CA ALA A 31 13.87 -0.58 -12.02
C ALA A 31 14.26 -0.33 -10.54
N GLY A 32 13.28 0.02 -9.72
CA GLY A 32 13.50 0.32 -8.31
C GLY A 32 12.40 1.17 -7.69
N GLU A 33 12.51 1.39 -6.38
CA GLU A 33 11.62 2.28 -5.63
C GLU A 33 12.35 3.56 -5.24
N TYR A 34 11.83 4.70 -5.68
CA TYR A 34 12.48 6.00 -5.55
C TYR A 34 11.63 6.93 -4.68
N PRO A 35 12.22 7.63 -3.69
CA PRO A 35 11.51 8.63 -2.91
C PRO A 35 11.10 9.81 -3.78
N GLY A 36 9.94 10.38 -3.47
CA GLY A 36 9.53 11.69 -3.93
C GLY A 36 8.88 12.49 -2.80
N GLN A 37 8.84 13.81 -2.97
CA GLN A 37 8.47 14.74 -1.90
C GLN A 37 7.65 15.92 -2.43
N CYS A 38 6.70 16.38 -1.61
CA CYS A 38 6.08 17.69 -1.79
C CYS A 38 7.09 18.80 -1.49
N THR A 39 7.34 19.70 -2.45
CA THR A 39 8.35 20.78 -2.32
C THR A 39 7.77 22.20 -2.34
N GLU A 40 6.47 22.32 -2.08
CA GLU A 40 5.81 23.62 -1.87
C GLU A 40 5.11 23.60 -0.52
N PHE A 41 5.30 24.64 0.29
CA PHE A 41 4.76 24.65 1.65
C PHE A 41 3.23 24.60 1.60
N CYS A 42 2.67 23.48 2.05
CA CYS A 42 1.25 23.18 1.90
C CYS A 42 0.51 23.00 3.23
N GLY A 43 1.09 23.47 4.33
CA GLY A 43 0.52 23.41 5.68
C GLY A 43 1.30 22.52 6.64
N LEU A 44 0.70 22.23 7.80
CA LEU A 44 1.35 21.58 8.95
C LEU A 44 2.09 20.28 8.60
N GLN A 45 1.52 19.49 7.69
CA GLN A 45 2.05 18.18 7.30
C GLN A 45 2.88 18.22 6.01
N HIS A 46 3.36 19.40 5.59
CA HIS A 46 4.19 19.58 4.40
C HIS A 46 5.38 18.63 4.35
N ALA A 47 6.18 18.57 5.42
CA ALA A 47 7.35 17.70 5.50
C ALA A 47 7.00 16.19 5.46
N ARG A 48 5.76 15.82 5.77
CA ARG A 48 5.25 14.45 5.76
C ARG A 48 4.39 14.14 4.53
N MET A 49 4.43 14.97 3.49
CA MET A 49 3.75 14.72 2.22
C MET A 49 4.72 14.14 1.20
N ALA A 50 5.10 12.88 1.42
CA ALA A 50 6.01 12.13 0.57
C ALA A 50 5.26 11.13 -0.32
N PHE A 51 5.97 10.53 -1.28
CA PHE A 51 5.48 9.45 -2.11
C PHE A 51 6.63 8.55 -2.58
N ARG A 52 6.28 7.47 -3.29
CA ARG A 52 7.22 6.57 -3.96
C ARG A 52 6.91 6.51 -5.45
N VAL A 53 7.94 6.53 -6.27
CA VAL A 53 7.86 6.14 -7.67
C VAL A 53 8.44 4.74 -7.76
N ARG A 54 7.61 3.75 -8.15
CA ARG A 54 8.05 2.39 -8.37
C ARG A 54 8.24 2.19 -9.88
N ALA A 55 9.48 2.15 -10.32
CA ALA A 55 9.84 1.79 -11.68
C ALA A 55 10.01 0.27 -11.76
N GLN A 56 9.44 -0.34 -12.79
CA GLN A 56 9.45 -1.78 -13.01
C GLN A 56 9.85 -2.06 -14.45
N THR A 57 10.21 -3.31 -14.76
CA THR A 57 10.33 -3.70 -16.17
C THR A 57 8.97 -3.60 -16.88
N PRO A 58 8.92 -3.46 -18.21
CA PRO A 58 7.66 -3.44 -18.94
C PRO A 58 6.77 -4.65 -18.63
N GLU A 59 7.37 -5.84 -18.52
CA GLU A 59 6.65 -7.09 -18.27
C GLU A 59 6.02 -7.10 -16.87
N GLU A 60 6.81 -6.77 -15.85
CA GLU A 60 6.33 -6.65 -14.47
C GLU A 60 5.23 -5.60 -14.32
N PHE A 61 5.37 -4.46 -15.01
CA PHE A 61 4.35 -3.42 -15.01
C PHE A 61 3.05 -3.91 -15.65
N GLN A 62 3.11 -4.65 -16.76
CA GLN A 62 1.91 -5.21 -17.39
C GLN A 62 1.24 -6.30 -16.55
N THR A 63 2.01 -7.15 -15.87
CA THR A 63 1.48 -8.09 -14.88
C THR A 63 0.78 -7.32 -13.76
N TRP A 64 1.40 -6.25 -13.24
CA TRP A 64 0.80 -5.41 -12.21
C TRP A 64 -0.48 -4.72 -12.71
N VAL A 65 -0.50 -4.12 -13.90
CA VAL A 65 -1.71 -3.50 -14.47
C VAL A 65 -2.85 -4.51 -14.58
N SER A 66 -2.57 -5.70 -15.12
CA SER A 66 -3.56 -6.77 -15.26
C SER A 66 -4.14 -7.17 -13.90
N HIS A 67 -3.28 -7.33 -12.90
CA HIS A 67 -3.69 -7.60 -11.53
C HIS A 67 -4.54 -6.48 -10.94
N MET A 68 -4.11 -5.22 -11.05
CA MET A 68 -4.88 -4.07 -10.55
C MET A 68 -6.25 -3.95 -11.19
N GLN A 69 -6.43 -4.34 -12.45
CA GLN A 69 -7.74 -4.38 -13.10
C GLN A 69 -8.70 -5.39 -12.47
N THR A 70 -8.19 -6.40 -11.75
CA THR A 70 -9.00 -7.36 -10.99
C THR A 70 -9.37 -6.85 -9.59
N LEU A 71 -8.65 -5.86 -9.07
CA LEU A 71 -8.86 -5.36 -7.71
C LEU A 71 -10.05 -4.40 -7.65
N GLY A 72 -11.12 -4.86 -7.00
CA GLY A 72 -12.32 -4.10 -6.71
C GLY A 72 -13.17 -4.77 -5.65
N ALA A 73 -14.15 -4.03 -5.13
CA ALA A 73 -15.22 -4.61 -4.34
C ALA A 73 -15.81 -5.77 -5.15
N LYS A 74 -15.68 -6.99 -4.60
CA LYS A 74 -16.19 -8.23 -5.18
C LYS A 74 -17.57 -7.96 -5.79
N PRO A 75 -17.81 -8.27 -7.07
CA PRO A 75 -19.15 -8.10 -7.63
C PRO A 75 -20.12 -8.88 -6.72
N ALA A 76 -21.17 -8.19 -6.26
CA ALA A 76 -22.23 -8.81 -5.50
C ALA A 76 -22.89 -9.86 -6.40
N GLY A 77 -22.55 -11.14 -6.20
CA GLY A 77 -23.10 -12.26 -6.96
C GLY A 77 -22.02 -13.18 -7.55
N ALA A 78 -21.40 -13.98 -6.71
CA ALA A 78 -20.86 -15.28 -7.13
C ALA A 78 -21.31 -16.32 -6.09
N ALA A 79 -22.61 -16.58 -6.09
CA ALA A 79 -23.17 -17.81 -5.55
C ALA A 79 -23.07 -18.88 -6.64
N ALA A 80 -22.67 -20.09 -6.21
CA ALA A 80 -22.65 -21.37 -6.91
C ALA A 80 -21.61 -21.56 -8.05
N VAL A 81 -20.58 -22.38 -7.76
CA VAL A 81 -20.37 -23.64 -8.50
C VAL A 81 -19.90 -24.70 -7.49
N THR A 82 -20.61 -25.82 -7.51
CA THR A 82 -20.45 -27.01 -6.67
C THR A 82 -19.27 -27.89 -7.12
N ASP A 83 -18.55 -28.38 -6.11
CA ASP A 83 -17.89 -29.68 -5.93
C ASP A 83 -17.27 -30.42 -7.12
N SER A 84 -15.95 -30.61 -7.06
CA SER A 84 -15.36 -31.96 -7.09
C SER A 84 -13.90 -31.92 -6.62
N VAL A 85 -13.69 -32.37 -5.39
CA VAL A 85 -12.36 -32.71 -4.87
C VAL A 85 -11.85 -33.98 -5.55
N ARG A 86 -10.64 -33.92 -6.14
CA ARG A 86 -9.81 -35.12 -6.33
C ARG A 86 -8.41 -34.88 -5.80
N THR A 87 -8.02 -35.80 -4.94
CA THR A 87 -6.78 -35.97 -4.18
C THR A 87 -5.54 -36.13 -5.05
N ALA A 88 -4.40 -35.56 -4.61
CA ALA A 88 -3.16 -36.33 -4.34
C ALA A 88 -2.03 -35.45 -3.78
N SER A 89 -1.34 -36.05 -2.82
CA SER A 89 -0.16 -35.62 -2.06
C SER A 89 1.17 -35.72 -2.80
N VAL A 90 2.20 -35.09 -2.21
CA VAL A 90 3.63 -35.47 -2.01
C VAL A 90 4.46 -34.18 -2.23
N GLY A 91 5.27 -33.64 -1.32
CA GLY A 91 6.11 -34.22 -0.27
C GLY A 91 7.57 -33.93 -0.63
N ALA A 92 8.20 -32.90 -0.04
CA ALA A 92 9.65 -32.73 -0.10
C ALA A 92 10.15 -31.86 1.08
N LYS A 93 10.93 -32.49 1.97
CA LYS A 93 11.66 -31.86 3.08
C LYS A 93 12.92 -31.19 2.56
N VAL A 94 13.30 -30.05 3.14
CA VAL A 94 14.71 -29.59 3.15
C VAL A 94 15.05 -29.10 4.55
N GLN A 95 16.02 -29.77 5.18
CA GLN A 95 16.65 -29.33 6.43
C GLN A 95 17.88 -28.47 6.14
N ALA A 96 18.11 -27.54 7.06
CA ALA A 96 19.10 -26.48 7.02
C ALA A 96 20.54 -26.97 7.18
N HIS A 97 21.49 -26.17 6.66
CA HIS A 97 22.81 -26.05 7.28
C HIS A 97 23.28 -24.60 7.29
N GLN A 98 23.64 -24.16 8.49
CA GLN A 98 24.21 -22.89 8.88
C GLN A 98 25.73 -22.98 8.85
N GLN A 99 26.41 -22.01 8.25
CA GLN A 99 27.81 -21.68 8.58
C GLN A 99 28.02 -20.16 8.60
N LEU A 100 28.73 -19.72 9.64
CA LEU A 100 28.96 -18.33 10.03
C LEU A 100 30.30 -17.80 9.50
N ARG A 101 30.38 -16.44 9.49
CA ARG A 101 31.54 -15.52 9.68
C ARG A 101 32.00 -14.76 8.41
N PRO A 102 32.69 -13.59 8.51
CA PRO A 102 33.01 -12.72 9.66
C PRO A 102 32.57 -11.23 9.48
N ARG A 103 32.83 -10.39 10.50
CA ARG A 103 32.61 -8.92 10.51
C ARG A 103 33.63 -8.19 9.61
N ILE A 104 33.22 -7.07 8.99
CA ILE A 104 34.04 -5.84 8.79
C ILE A 104 33.22 -4.67 8.17
N ASP A 105 33.40 -3.50 8.81
CA ASP A 105 33.40 -2.09 8.39
C ASP A 105 32.18 -1.27 7.92
N ALA A 106 32.17 -0.06 8.52
CA ALA A 106 31.25 1.04 8.35
C ALA A 106 31.36 1.71 6.96
N ARG A 107 30.61 1.18 6.00
CA ARG A 107 30.15 1.90 4.79
C ARG A 107 28.68 1.57 4.45
N GLN A 108 27.88 1.35 5.49
CA GLN A 108 26.45 1.07 5.37
C GLN A 108 25.70 2.37 5.11
N ASN A 109 25.45 2.70 3.83
CA ASN A 109 24.28 3.48 3.36
C ASN A 109 24.25 3.56 1.83
N ALA A 110 24.35 2.41 1.14
CA ALA A 110 24.06 2.30 -0.29
C ALA A 110 23.98 0.83 -0.71
N ALA A 111 22.93 0.11 -0.30
CA ALA A 111 22.44 -1.13 -0.94
C ALA A 111 21.46 -1.85 0.00
N GLY A 112 20.28 -1.27 0.20
CA GLY A 112 19.11 -2.07 0.52
C GLY A 112 18.57 -2.63 -0.79
N ARG A 113 19.13 -3.74 -1.28
CA ARG A 113 18.46 -4.55 -2.30
C ARG A 113 17.25 -5.19 -1.62
N ASP A 114 16.13 -4.50 -1.66
CA ASP A 114 14.82 -5.12 -1.68
C ASP A 114 14.74 -5.88 -3.01
N SER A 115 15.22 -7.11 -2.96
CA SER A 115 14.99 -8.11 -3.98
C SER A 115 13.56 -8.60 -3.83
N GLY A 116 12.69 -8.18 -4.74
CA GLY A 116 11.39 -8.80 -4.95
C GLY A 116 10.39 -8.51 -3.85
N SER A 117 9.45 -7.63 -4.15
CA SER A 117 8.11 -7.61 -3.56
C SER A 117 7.47 -8.99 -3.77
N THR A 118 7.80 -9.95 -2.90
CA THR A 118 7.06 -11.20 -2.80
C THR A 118 5.65 -10.81 -2.40
N ILE A 119 4.73 -10.88 -3.37
CA ILE A 119 3.30 -10.83 -3.13
C ILE A 119 3.07 -11.90 -2.07
N SER A 120 2.83 -11.48 -0.83
CA SER A 120 2.49 -12.44 0.22
C SER A 120 1.15 -13.02 -0.21
N PRO A 121 0.95 -14.35 -0.12
CA PRO A 121 -0.31 -14.93 -0.54
C PRO A 121 -1.44 -14.21 0.20
N PRO A 122 -2.54 -13.85 -0.49
CA PRO A 122 -3.65 -13.18 0.16
C PRO A 122 -4.08 -14.01 1.38
N VAL A 123 -4.26 -13.35 2.52
CA VAL A 123 -4.94 -13.99 3.65
C VAL A 123 -6.26 -14.51 3.09
N PRO A 124 -6.55 -15.82 3.17
CA PRO A 124 -7.70 -16.37 2.47
C PRO A 124 -8.97 -15.68 2.96
N PRO A 125 -9.96 -15.42 2.09
CA PRO A 125 -11.27 -14.88 2.48
C PRO A 125 -11.97 -15.68 3.60
N GLN A 126 -11.51 -16.90 3.88
CA GLN A 126 -11.99 -17.77 4.95
C GLN A 126 -11.37 -17.50 6.34
N ASP A 127 -10.39 -16.60 6.47
CA ASP A 127 -9.86 -16.19 7.78
C ASP A 127 -10.93 -15.41 8.57
N PRO A 128 -11.31 -15.86 9.79
CA PRO A 128 -12.24 -15.13 10.64
C PRO A 128 -11.84 -13.66 10.87
N ALA A 129 -10.54 -13.35 10.93
CA ALA A 129 -10.04 -12.00 11.09
C ALA A 129 -10.29 -11.15 9.83
N TYR A 130 -10.14 -11.73 8.63
CA TYR A 130 -10.48 -11.07 7.37
C TYR A 130 -11.98 -10.74 7.32
N ALA A 131 -12.84 -11.73 7.58
CA ALA A 131 -14.29 -11.54 7.52
C ALA A 131 -14.80 -10.52 8.57
N ALA A 132 -14.20 -10.52 9.77
CA ALA A 132 -14.47 -9.49 10.77
C ALA A 132 -13.99 -8.11 10.31
N GLY A 133 -12.81 -8.03 9.70
CA GLY A 133 -12.23 -6.80 9.17
C GLY A 133 -13.07 -6.18 8.06
N GLU A 134 -13.62 -6.98 7.15
CA GLU A 134 -14.53 -6.52 6.10
C GLU A 134 -15.78 -5.87 6.69
N LYS A 135 -16.42 -6.51 7.68
CA LYS A 135 -17.58 -5.96 8.39
C LYS A 135 -17.22 -4.67 9.11
N LEU A 136 -16.08 -4.62 9.78
CA LEU A 136 -15.59 -3.42 10.47
C LEU A 136 -15.29 -2.29 9.50
N PHE A 137 -14.77 -2.57 8.30
CA PHE A 137 -14.45 -1.56 7.30
C PHE A 137 -15.71 -0.80 6.86
N GLN A 138 -16.84 -1.52 6.74
CA GLN A 138 -18.15 -0.92 6.49
C GLN A 138 -18.69 -0.21 7.74
N ALA A 139 -18.69 -0.89 8.89
CA ALA A 139 -19.30 -0.39 10.13
C ALA A 139 -18.61 0.86 10.69
N LYS A 140 -17.28 0.99 10.53
CA LYS A 140 -16.51 2.18 10.94
C LYS A 140 -16.58 3.32 9.91
N GLY A 141 -17.26 3.12 8.78
CA GLY A 141 -17.46 4.15 7.75
C GLY A 141 -16.27 4.38 6.82
N CYS A 142 -15.29 3.48 6.75
CA CYS A 142 -14.11 3.64 5.90
C CYS A 142 -14.48 3.81 4.42
N VAL A 143 -15.53 3.12 3.98
CA VAL A 143 -16.08 3.19 2.60
C VAL A 143 -16.56 4.58 2.19
N GLY A 144 -16.89 5.46 3.16
CA GLY A 144 -17.32 6.82 2.86
C GLY A 144 -16.18 7.72 2.36
N CYS A 145 -14.93 7.35 2.65
CA CYS A 145 -13.75 8.13 2.24
C CYS A 145 -12.81 7.34 1.33
N HIS A 146 -12.76 6.01 1.45
CA HIS A 146 -11.80 5.16 0.76
C HIS A 146 -12.49 4.22 -0.23
N SER A 147 -11.91 4.10 -1.42
CA SER A 147 -12.31 3.08 -2.40
C SER A 147 -11.39 1.87 -2.30
N LEU A 148 -11.94 0.70 -2.60
CA LEU A 148 -11.19 -0.54 -2.82
C LEU A 148 -11.19 -0.95 -4.31
N ASN A 149 -11.76 -0.11 -5.18
CA ASN A 149 -11.71 -0.30 -6.64
C ASN A 149 -10.44 0.34 -7.17
N ALA A 150 -9.50 -0.46 -7.65
CA ALA A 150 -8.25 0.05 -8.22
C ALA A 150 -8.50 0.82 -9.51
N VAL A 151 -9.37 0.27 -10.35
CA VAL A 151 -9.83 0.86 -11.60
C VAL A 151 -11.27 1.33 -11.42
N ASN A 152 -11.62 2.48 -11.99
CA ASN A 152 -12.95 3.08 -11.87
C ASN A 152 -13.41 3.34 -10.43
N ALA A 153 -12.47 3.74 -9.55
CA ALA A 153 -12.83 4.29 -8.25
C ALA A 153 -13.85 5.45 -8.43
N PRO A 154 -14.81 5.62 -7.50
CA PRO A 154 -15.73 6.75 -7.57
C PRO A 154 -14.99 8.08 -7.70
N LYS A 155 -15.51 9.00 -8.51
CA LYS A 155 -14.94 10.35 -8.61
C LYS A 155 -15.20 11.10 -7.31
N GLY A 156 -14.22 11.91 -6.89
CA GLY A 156 -14.37 12.76 -5.71
C GLY A 156 -14.17 12.05 -4.37
N MET A 157 -13.54 10.87 -4.34
CA MET A 157 -13.15 10.24 -3.07
C MET A 157 -12.28 11.19 -2.24
N ILE A 158 -12.61 11.29 -0.94
CA ILE A 158 -11.92 12.16 0.03
C ILE A 158 -10.56 11.56 0.42
N GLY A 159 -10.56 10.26 0.72
CA GLY A 159 -9.37 9.51 1.12
C GLY A 159 -8.64 8.89 -0.06
N PRO A 160 -7.37 8.51 0.12
CA PRO A 160 -6.63 7.75 -0.87
C PRO A 160 -7.32 6.42 -1.18
N ASN A 161 -7.20 5.96 -2.42
CA ASN A 161 -7.60 4.61 -2.81
C ASN A 161 -6.81 3.56 -2.00
N LEU A 162 -7.47 2.50 -1.55
CA LEU A 162 -6.90 1.42 -0.74
C LEU A 162 -6.90 0.04 -1.45
N ALA A 163 -7.31 -0.03 -2.72
CA ALA A 163 -7.44 -1.27 -3.48
C ALA A 163 -6.19 -2.17 -3.47
N ASN A 164 -5.01 -1.57 -3.44
CA ASN A 164 -3.73 -2.25 -3.25
C ASN A 164 -2.96 -1.58 -2.10
N VAL A 165 -3.56 -1.51 -0.91
CA VAL A 165 -2.87 -0.95 0.26
C VAL A 165 -1.93 -1.97 0.90
N GLY A 166 -2.24 -3.26 0.83
CA GLY A 166 -1.42 -4.34 1.37
C GLY A 166 -0.08 -4.45 0.65
N GLY A 167 -0.02 -4.20 -0.65
CA GLY A 167 1.19 -4.23 -1.47
C GLY A 167 2.03 -2.93 -1.47
N ARG A 168 1.63 -1.90 -0.71
CA ARG A 168 2.41 -0.65 -0.59
C ARG A 168 3.56 -0.82 0.39
N SER A 169 4.71 -0.23 0.07
CA SER A 169 5.87 -0.15 0.98
C SER A 169 5.67 0.85 2.13
N TYR A 170 4.87 1.91 1.90
CA TYR A 170 4.62 2.99 2.87
C TYR A 170 3.15 3.40 2.96
N ILE A 171 2.76 3.94 4.11
CA ILE A 171 1.46 4.57 4.40
C ILE A 171 1.64 6.03 4.87
N GLY A 172 0.53 6.74 5.04
CA GLY A 172 0.53 8.11 5.57
C GLY A 172 1.19 9.13 4.65
N ALA A 173 1.07 8.95 3.32
CA ALA A 173 1.80 9.68 2.29
C ALA A 173 3.33 9.52 2.45
N GLY A 174 3.80 8.27 2.29
CA GLY A 174 5.23 7.95 2.27
C GLY A 174 5.98 8.09 3.61
N SER A 175 5.29 8.47 4.69
CA SER A 175 5.93 8.85 5.96
C SER A 175 6.27 7.67 6.86
N PHE A 176 5.52 6.57 6.75
CA PHE A 176 5.68 5.41 7.63
C PHE A 176 5.76 4.14 6.81
N LYS A 177 6.69 3.23 7.14
CA LYS A 177 6.72 1.89 6.53
C LYS A 177 5.38 1.20 6.77
N ASN A 178 4.88 0.50 5.76
CA ASN A 178 3.62 -0.22 5.84
C ASN A 178 3.81 -1.57 6.57
N THR A 179 4.04 -1.52 7.88
CA THR A 179 4.05 -2.69 8.77
C THR A 179 2.69 -2.83 9.45
N ASP A 180 2.36 -4.03 9.93
CA ASP A 180 1.07 -4.29 10.60
C ASP A 180 0.89 -3.38 11.82
N GLU A 181 1.98 -3.18 12.56
CA GLU A 181 2.08 -2.24 13.67
C GLU A 181 1.74 -0.80 13.25
N ASN A 182 2.40 -0.28 12.21
CA ASN A 182 2.15 1.09 11.76
C ASN A 182 0.75 1.26 11.17
N LEU A 183 0.25 0.26 10.44
CA LEU A 183 -1.09 0.29 9.88
C LEU A 183 -2.15 0.25 10.99
N SER A 184 -1.95 -0.60 11.99
CA SER A 184 -2.81 -0.67 13.19
C SER A 184 -2.83 0.67 13.94
N ARG A 185 -1.66 1.26 14.21
CA ARG A 185 -1.56 2.57 14.86
C ARG A 185 -2.22 3.69 14.05
N TRP A 186 -2.04 3.65 12.73
CA TRP A 186 -2.62 4.63 11.81
C TRP A 186 -4.15 4.60 11.84
N ILE A 187 -4.75 3.41 11.83
CA ILE A 187 -6.21 3.26 11.81
C ILE A 187 -6.83 3.63 13.16
N GLN A 188 -6.13 3.35 14.27
CA GLN A 188 -6.61 3.69 15.61
C GLN A 188 -6.54 5.19 15.91
N ASN A 189 -5.42 5.85 15.56
CA ASN A 189 -5.20 7.26 15.89
C ASN A 189 -4.30 7.95 14.85
N PRO A 190 -4.84 8.29 13.66
CA PRO A 190 -4.07 8.98 12.63
C PRO A 190 -3.55 10.34 13.09
N GLN A 191 -4.27 11.05 13.98
CA GLN A 191 -3.82 12.35 14.52
C GLN A 191 -2.54 12.24 15.35
N ALA A 192 -2.38 11.17 16.14
CA ALA A 192 -1.16 10.95 16.91
C ALA A 192 0.06 10.62 16.03
N MET A 193 -0.16 10.04 14.86
CA MET A 193 0.92 9.78 13.89
C MET A 193 1.21 11.01 13.04
N LYS A 194 0.17 11.74 12.61
CA LYS A 194 0.26 12.82 11.64
C LYS A 194 -0.76 13.92 11.97
N VAL A 195 -0.38 14.78 12.91
CA VAL A 195 -1.22 15.86 13.47
C VAL A 195 -1.84 16.73 12.38
N GLY A 196 -3.16 16.94 12.42
CA GLY A 196 -3.87 17.75 11.43
C GLY A 196 -4.13 17.05 10.10
N VAL A 197 -3.93 15.73 10.01
CA VAL A 197 -4.43 14.95 8.86
C VAL A 197 -5.96 14.97 8.84
N LEU A 198 -6.58 14.81 7.67
CA LEU A 198 -8.05 14.86 7.55
C LEU A 198 -8.75 13.52 7.85
N MET A 199 -8.00 12.43 8.01
CA MET A 199 -8.57 11.16 8.47
C MET A 199 -8.88 11.29 9.98
N PRO A 200 -10.15 11.18 10.41
CA PRO A 200 -10.52 11.32 11.81
C PRO A 200 -10.20 10.04 12.59
N ASN A 201 -10.21 10.15 13.92
CA ASN A 201 -10.19 8.98 14.79
C ASN A 201 -11.59 8.36 14.82
N LEU A 202 -11.74 7.14 14.28
CA LEU A 202 -13.04 6.48 14.14
C LEU A 202 -13.41 5.60 15.35
N GLY A 203 -12.71 5.76 16.48
CA GLY A 203 -12.93 4.93 17.67
C GLY A 203 -12.65 3.45 17.41
N VAL A 204 -11.63 3.14 16.59
CA VAL A 204 -11.19 1.76 16.36
C VAL A 204 -10.35 1.32 17.55
N THR A 205 -10.76 0.22 18.19
CA THR A 205 -10.01 -0.40 19.29
C THR A 205 -8.85 -1.24 18.76
N ALA A 206 -7.91 -1.62 19.63
CA ALA A 206 -6.78 -2.48 19.25
C ALA A 206 -7.23 -3.85 18.68
N ALA A 207 -8.30 -4.43 19.22
CA ALA A 207 -8.86 -5.70 18.74
C ALA A 207 -9.47 -5.55 17.34
N GLU A 208 -10.25 -4.49 17.11
CA GLU A 208 -10.83 -4.19 15.78
C GLU A 208 -9.74 -3.87 14.75
N ALA A 209 -8.70 -3.14 15.17
CA ALA A 209 -7.57 -2.79 14.31
C ALA A 209 -6.86 -4.03 13.78
N LYS A 210 -6.73 -5.10 14.59
CA LYS A 210 -6.15 -6.37 14.14
C LYS A 210 -6.92 -6.98 12.97
N SER A 211 -8.26 -7.03 13.06
CA SER A 211 -9.12 -7.54 11.99
C SER A 211 -9.09 -6.63 10.76
N LEU A 212 -9.12 -5.31 10.95
CA LEU A 212 -8.99 -4.35 9.85
C LEU A 212 -7.64 -4.46 9.12
N VAL A 213 -6.55 -4.67 9.86
CA VAL A 213 -5.23 -4.93 9.27
C VAL A 213 -5.25 -6.21 8.46
N ALA A 214 -5.80 -7.32 8.99
CA ALA A 214 -5.91 -8.57 8.24
C ALA A 214 -6.68 -8.38 6.91
N TYR A 215 -7.80 -7.65 6.95
CA TYR A 215 -8.58 -7.30 5.77
C TYR A 215 -7.77 -6.45 4.77
N LEU A 216 -7.16 -5.36 5.21
CA LEU A 216 -6.39 -4.45 4.34
C LEU A 216 -5.11 -5.11 3.78
N ARG A 217 -4.53 -6.07 4.49
CA ARG A 217 -3.38 -6.84 4.02
C ARG A 217 -3.68 -7.78 2.89
N ALA A 218 -4.92 -8.27 2.79
CA ALA A 218 -5.37 -9.09 1.68
C ALA A 218 -5.59 -8.28 0.38
N HIS A 219 -5.57 -6.95 0.44
CA HIS A 219 -5.68 -6.06 -0.72
C HIS A 219 -4.28 -5.74 -1.28
N GLN A 220 -3.64 -6.72 -1.95
CA GLN A 220 -2.35 -6.59 -2.66
C GLN A 220 -2.55 -6.73 -4.16
#